data_AF-A0A660SVT7-F1
#
_entry.id   AF-A0A660SVT7-F1
#
_cell.length_a   1.000
_cell.length_b   1.000
_cell.length_c   1.000
_cell.angle_alpha   90.00
_cell.angle_beta   90.00
_cell.angle_gamma   90.00
#
_symmetry.space_group_name_H-M   'P 1'
#
loop_
_entity.id
_entity.type
_entity.pdbx_description
1 polymer ?
#
loop_
_entity_poly.entity_id
_entity_poly.type
_entity_poly.pdbx_seq_one_letter_code
_entity_poly.pdbx_strand_id
1 'polypeptide(L)'
;MSEIDYTSISVDDIYGSNSFNDKSMREWLPKSIYKEVKAVQVGEKDLTLEVAEVVASAMKDWATRKGATHYTHWFQPLTGSTAEKHDSFISPQDDGTVIMEFSGKELIQGEPDASSFPSGGLRVTFEARGYTAW
;
A
#
# COMPACT_ATOMS: atom_id res chain seq x y z
N MET A 1 10.50 -11.56 17.34
CA MET A 1 9.62 -10.53 17.95
C MET A 1 9.92 -10.50 19.43
N SER A 2 10.22 -9.33 20.00
CA SER A 2 10.31 -9.19 21.45
C SER A 2 8.94 -9.51 22.05
N GLU A 3 8.92 -10.30 23.11
CA GLU A 3 7.70 -10.63 23.84
C GLU A 3 7.11 -9.35 24.44
N ILE A 4 5.81 -9.12 24.24
CA ILE A 4 5.13 -7.93 24.77
C ILE A 4 4.78 -8.20 26.23
N ASP A 5 5.30 -7.38 27.13
CA ASP A 5 4.95 -7.42 28.55
C ASP A 5 3.71 -6.54 28.84
N TYR A 6 2.56 -7.19 28.98
CA TYR A 6 1.29 -6.53 29.25
C TYR A 6 1.16 -5.97 30.67
N THR A 7 2.14 -6.21 31.55
CA THR A 7 2.18 -5.59 32.89
C THR A 7 2.80 -4.19 32.85
N SER A 8 3.59 -3.88 31.82
CA SER A 8 4.25 -2.59 31.62
C SER A 8 3.68 -1.78 30.46
N ILE A 9 3.07 -2.43 29.46
CA ILE A 9 2.47 -1.77 28.29
C ILE A 9 0.96 -2.03 28.26
N SER A 10 0.16 -0.97 28.18
CA SER A 10 -1.29 -1.11 28.12
C SER A 10 -1.76 -1.62 26.76
N VAL A 11 -2.92 -2.28 26.73
CA VAL A 11 -3.53 -2.73 25.45
C VAL A 11 -3.83 -1.54 24.55
N ASP A 12 -4.22 -0.40 25.12
CA ASP A 12 -4.49 0.84 24.40
C ASP A 12 -3.24 1.37 23.67
N ASP A 13 -2.04 1.14 24.21
CA ASP A 13 -0.77 1.55 23.56
C ASP A 13 -0.40 0.64 22.38
N ILE A 14 -0.83 -0.62 22.40
CA ILE A 14 -0.47 -1.63 21.39
C ILE A 14 -1.50 -1.67 20.26
N TYR A 15 -2.78 -1.52 20.61
CA TYR A 15 -3.88 -1.69 19.67
C TYR A 15 -3.79 -0.71 18.51
N GLY A 16 -3.74 -1.25 17.28
CA GLY A 16 -3.65 -0.43 16.07
C GLY A 16 -2.33 0.34 15.92
N SER A 17 -1.34 0.12 16.78
CA SER A 17 -0.05 0.83 16.74
C SER A 17 0.72 0.63 15.43
N ASN A 18 0.53 -0.51 14.75
CA ASN A 18 1.09 -0.83 13.44
C ASN A 18 0.03 -0.79 12.33
N SER A 19 -0.95 0.10 12.46
CA SER A 19 -1.95 0.37 11.41
C SER A 19 -1.90 1.84 11.02
N PHE A 20 -1.83 2.13 9.72
CA PHE A 20 -1.96 3.49 9.18
C PHE A 20 -3.44 3.91 9.18
N ASN A 21 -4.01 3.99 10.38
CA ASN A 21 -5.43 4.23 10.65
C ASN A 21 -5.80 5.74 10.59
N ASP A 22 -7.05 6.08 10.90
CA ASP A 22 -7.54 7.48 10.87
C ASP A 22 -6.69 8.46 11.69
N LYS A 23 -6.27 8.04 12.89
CA LYS A 23 -5.37 8.84 13.75
C LYS A 23 -4.04 9.07 13.05
N SER A 24 -3.42 8.01 12.53
CA SER A 24 -2.14 8.11 11.80
C SER A 24 -2.29 8.98 10.55
N MET A 25 -3.34 8.78 9.75
CA MET A 25 -3.62 9.61 8.58
C MET A 25 -3.78 11.08 8.93
N ARG A 26 -4.45 11.41 10.05
CA ARG A 26 -4.61 12.79 10.50
C ARG A 26 -3.30 13.44 10.96
N GLU A 27 -2.39 12.65 11.51
CA GLU A 27 -1.05 13.11 11.95
C GLU A 27 -0.08 13.27 10.77
N TRP A 28 -0.15 12.37 9.78
CA TRP A 28 0.84 12.25 8.73
C TRP A 28 0.46 12.92 7.41
N LEU A 29 -0.84 13.09 7.12
CA LEU A 29 -1.29 13.70 5.88
C LEU A 29 -1.56 15.21 6.05
N PRO A 30 -1.31 16.00 5.00
CA PRO A 30 -1.81 17.37 4.95
C PRO A 30 -3.33 17.42 5.15
N LYS A 31 -3.82 18.46 5.84
CA LYS A 31 -5.24 18.59 6.19
C LYS A 31 -6.18 18.51 4.99
N SER A 32 -5.78 19.03 3.83
CA SER A 32 -6.53 18.91 2.58
C SER A 32 -6.62 17.45 2.15
N ILE A 33 -5.48 16.80 2.00
CA ILE A 33 -5.36 15.39 1.58
C ILE A 33 -6.14 14.46 2.52
N TYR A 34 -6.03 14.64 3.83
CA TYR A 34 -6.81 13.86 4.80
C TYR A 34 -8.32 13.98 4.53
N LYS A 35 -8.84 15.20 4.34
CA LYS A 35 -10.26 15.40 4.02
C LYS A 35 -10.64 14.74 2.70
N GLU A 36 -9.76 14.81 1.71
CA GLU A 36 -9.98 14.17 0.42
C GLU A 36 -10.08 12.64 0.56
N VAL A 37 -9.16 12.02 1.30
CA VAL A 37 -9.21 10.58 1.59
C VAL A 37 -10.50 10.22 2.35
N LYS A 38 -10.95 11.03 3.30
CA LYS A 38 -12.23 10.80 4.00
C LYS A 38 -13.43 10.82 3.04
N ALA A 39 -13.46 11.76 2.09
CA ALA A 39 -14.53 11.84 1.08
C ALA A 39 -14.50 10.61 0.14
N VAL A 40 -13.30 10.14 -0.23
CA VAL A 40 -13.15 8.90 -1.02
C VAL A 40 -13.69 7.68 -0.24
N GLN A 41 -13.34 7.56 1.03
CA GLN A 41 -13.78 6.43 1.88
C GLN A 41 -15.30 6.32 2.02
N VAL A 42 -16.03 7.43 1.93
CA VAL A 42 -17.51 7.45 1.98
C VAL A 42 -18.16 7.40 0.59
N GLY A 43 -17.36 7.31 -0.47
CA GLY A 43 -17.85 7.24 -1.86
C GLY A 43 -18.33 8.56 -2.45
N GLU A 44 -17.97 9.70 -1.86
CA GLU A 44 -18.33 11.02 -2.40
C GLU A 44 -17.51 11.39 -3.64
N LYS A 45 -16.33 10.77 -3.82
CA LYS A 45 -15.42 11.02 -4.94
C LYS A 45 -14.43 9.86 -5.14
N ASP A 46 -13.80 9.83 -6.32
CA ASP A 46 -12.74 8.88 -6.61
C ASP A 46 -11.37 9.37 -6.10
N LEU A 47 -10.47 8.42 -5.84
CA LEU A 47 -9.09 8.71 -5.47
C LEU A 47 -8.30 9.19 -6.70
N THR A 48 -7.85 10.45 -6.69
CA THR A 48 -7.00 10.97 -7.77
C THR A 48 -5.55 10.55 -7.56
N LEU A 49 -4.77 10.51 -8.65
CA LEU A 49 -3.35 10.17 -8.60
C LEU A 49 -2.56 11.14 -7.72
N GLU A 50 -2.87 12.42 -7.76
CA GLU A 50 -2.19 13.43 -6.94
C GLU A 50 -2.41 13.18 -5.45
N VAL A 51 -3.63 12.81 -5.05
CA VAL A 51 -3.94 12.45 -3.66
C VAL A 51 -3.23 11.16 -3.28
N ALA A 52 -3.27 10.15 -4.16
CA ALA A 52 -2.63 8.86 -3.94
C ALA A 52 -1.11 8.98 -3.78
N GLU A 53 -0.44 9.82 -4.57
CA GLU A 53 1.01 10.05 -4.45
C GLU A 53 1.38 10.62 -3.08
N VAL A 54 0.61 11.57 -2.57
CA VAL A 54 0.85 12.12 -1.23
C VAL A 54 0.61 11.07 -0.14
N VAL A 55 -0.45 10.26 -0.29
CA VAL A 55 -0.75 9.18 0.64
C VAL A 55 0.33 8.10 0.63
N ALA A 56 0.77 7.65 -0.54
CA ALA A 56 1.81 6.65 -0.70
C ALA A 56 3.13 7.10 -0.06
N SER A 57 3.55 8.34 -0.34
CA SER A 57 4.74 8.93 0.27
C SER A 57 4.66 8.93 1.80
N ALA A 58 3.53 9.39 2.36
CA ALA A 58 3.31 9.41 3.82
C ALA A 58 3.26 8.00 4.43
N MET A 59 2.62 7.04 3.75
CA MET A 59 2.55 5.64 4.18
C MET A 59 3.92 4.99 4.21
N LYS A 60 4.74 5.19 3.17
CA LYS A 60 6.12 4.70 3.11
C LYS A 60 6.95 5.27 4.25
N ASP A 61 6.89 6.58 4.47
CA ASP A 61 7.66 7.22 5.55
C ASP A 61 7.21 6.72 6.94
N TRP A 62 5.90 6.56 7.14
CA TRP A 62 5.36 5.98 8.37
C TRP A 62 5.83 4.53 8.59
N ALA A 63 5.75 3.70 7.54
CA ALA A 63 6.10 2.28 7.60
C ALA A 63 7.61 2.07 7.81
N THR A 64 8.44 2.82 7.07
CA THR A 64 9.91 2.76 7.19
C THR A 64 10.40 3.24 8.55
N ARG A 65 9.76 4.25 9.17
CA ARG A 65 10.06 4.62 10.57
C ARG A 65 9.76 3.51 11.57
N LYS A 66 8.90 2.56 11.21
CA LYS A 66 8.59 1.35 12.00
C LYS A 66 9.45 0.15 11.60
N GLY A 67 10.41 0.33 10.69
CA GLY A 67 11.32 -0.72 10.25
C GLY A 67 10.82 -1.55 9.06
N ALA A 68 9.72 -1.15 8.41
CA ALA A 68 9.27 -1.82 7.20
C ALA A 68 10.27 -1.59 6.04
N THR A 69 10.55 -2.65 5.29
CA THR A 69 11.48 -2.65 4.15
C THR A 69 10.81 -3.02 2.83
N HIS A 70 9.62 -3.60 2.91
CA HIS A 70 8.83 -4.10 1.79
C HIS A 70 7.37 -3.71 1.98
N TYR A 71 6.63 -3.72 0.88
CA TYR A 71 5.17 -3.67 0.86
C TYR A 71 4.63 -4.88 0.12
N THR A 72 3.34 -5.15 0.29
CA THR A 72 2.61 -6.18 -0.45
C THR A 72 1.18 -5.73 -0.60
N HIS A 73 0.58 -6.00 -1.76
CA HIS A 73 -0.88 -5.93 -1.90
C HIS A 73 -1.47 -7.20 -1.34
N TRP A 74 -1.95 -7.12 -0.10
CA TRP A 74 -2.55 -8.27 0.56
C TRP A 74 -3.98 -8.49 0.09
N PHE A 75 -4.27 -9.65 -0.48
CA PHE A 75 -5.61 -10.05 -0.88
C PHE A 75 -5.84 -11.54 -0.59
N GLN A 76 -7.11 -11.91 -0.40
CA GLN A 76 -7.53 -13.30 -0.20
C GLN A 76 -8.16 -13.85 -1.48
N PRO A 77 -7.45 -14.68 -2.27
CA PRO A 77 -8.05 -15.31 -3.44
C PRO A 77 -9.09 -16.37 -3.02
N LEU A 78 -10.08 -16.60 -3.89
CA LEU A 78 -11.17 -17.57 -3.69
C LEU A 78 -10.69 -19.04 -3.62
N THR A 79 -9.38 -19.28 -3.75
CA THR A 79 -8.74 -20.59 -3.57
C THR A 79 -8.49 -20.95 -2.10
N GLY A 80 -8.80 -20.06 -1.15
CA GLY A 80 -8.72 -20.33 0.28
C GLY A 80 -7.32 -20.28 0.89
N SER A 81 -6.29 -19.94 0.10
CA SER A 81 -4.91 -19.72 0.56
C SER A 81 -4.53 -18.26 0.35
N THR A 82 -3.79 -17.65 1.27
CA THR A 82 -3.29 -16.27 1.08
C THR A 82 -2.19 -16.25 0.03
N ALA A 83 -2.29 -15.34 -0.94
CA ALA A 83 -1.23 -15.05 -1.89
C ALA A 83 -0.70 -13.65 -1.57
N GLU A 84 0.62 -13.53 -1.45
CA GLU A 84 1.29 -12.24 -1.25
C GLU A 84 2.56 -12.20 -2.09
N LYS A 85 2.87 -11.01 -2.60
CA LYS A 85 4.14 -10.72 -3.27
C LYS A 85 4.77 -9.56 -2.54
N HIS A 86 5.96 -9.78 -1.99
CA HIS A 86 6.68 -8.74 -1.27
C HIS A 86 7.54 -7.98 -2.27
N ASP A 87 7.23 -6.70 -2.44
CA ASP A 87 8.00 -5.77 -3.26
C ASP A 87 8.79 -4.84 -2.33
N SER A 88 10.06 -4.61 -2.65
CA SER A 88 10.90 -3.72 -1.84
C SER A 88 10.57 -2.26 -2.15
N PHE A 89 10.69 -1.39 -1.15
CA PHE A 89 10.69 0.05 -1.40
C PHE A 89 11.95 0.52 -2.14
N ILE A 90 12.98 -0.31 -2.25
CA ILE A 90 14.25 0.02 -2.89
C ILE A 90 14.09 0.12 -4.42
N SER A 91 14.47 1.28 -4.97
CA SER A 91 14.64 1.51 -6.40
C SER A 91 16.10 1.87 -6.70
N PRO A 92 16.86 0.99 -7.39
CA PRO A 92 18.23 1.27 -7.80
C PRO A 92 18.29 2.38 -8.85
N GLN A 93 19.26 3.27 -8.71
CA GLN A 93 19.50 4.38 -9.63
C GLN A 93 20.68 4.09 -10.56
N ASP A 94 20.71 4.76 -11.72
CA ASP A 94 21.77 4.61 -12.72
C ASP A 94 23.17 4.98 -12.21
N ASP A 95 23.25 5.82 -11.17
CA ASP A 95 24.49 6.24 -10.51
C ASP A 95 25.02 5.22 -9.47
N GLY A 96 24.33 4.08 -9.31
CA GLY A 96 24.67 3.03 -8.36
C GLY A 96 24.18 3.30 -6.93
N THR A 97 23.43 4.38 -6.70
CA THR A 97 22.74 4.64 -5.43
C THR A 97 21.36 3.99 -5.39
N VAL A 98 20.71 4.06 -4.24
CA VAL A 98 19.37 3.52 -4.01
C VAL A 98 18.51 4.61 -3.39
N ILE A 99 17.28 4.73 -3.89
CA ILE A 99 16.23 5.52 -3.26
C ILE A 99 15.10 4.61 -2.76
N MET A 100 14.37 5.08 -1.75
CA MET A 100 13.17 4.40 -1.26
C MET A 100 11.94 5.06 -1.86
N GLU A 101 11.17 4.33 -2.66
CA GLU A 101 10.00 4.80 -3.38
C GLU A 101 8.76 3.95 -3.09
N PHE A 102 7.61 4.62 -3.06
CA PHE A 102 6.30 4.00 -3.05
C PHE A 102 5.35 4.99 -3.73
N SER A 103 4.88 4.65 -4.93
CA SER A 103 4.09 5.55 -5.77
C SER A 103 2.60 5.40 -5.50
N GLY A 104 1.85 6.49 -5.68
CA GLY A 104 0.39 6.48 -5.69
C GLY A 104 -0.23 5.52 -6.72
N LYS A 105 0.52 5.16 -7.77
CA LYS A 105 0.11 4.13 -8.74
C LYS A 105 -0.08 2.75 -8.10
N GLU A 106 0.62 2.48 -7.00
CA GLU A 106 0.47 1.24 -6.24
C GLU A 106 -0.79 1.24 -5.36
N LEU A 107 -1.43 2.40 -5.16
CA LEU A 107 -2.68 2.53 -4.38
C LEU A 107 -3.92 2.56 -5.26
N ILE A 108 -3.78 3.06 -6.48
CA ILE A 108 -4.88 3.14 -7.44
C ILE A 108 -4.94 1.84 -8.25
N GLN A 109 -6.14 1.43 -8.62
CA GLN A 109 -6.32 0.35 -9.59
C GLN A 109 -5.59 0.70 -10.89
N GLY A 110 -4.42 0.10 -11.12
CA GLY A 110 -3.72 0.19 -12.38
C GLY A 110 -4.54 -0.45 -13.50
N GLU A 111 -4.55 0.16 -14.69
CA GLU A 111 -4.98 -0.55 -15.88
C GLU A 111 -4.12 -1.82 -16.03
N PRO A 112 -4.71 -2.95 -16.46
CA PRO A 112 -3.94 -4.15 -16.69
C PRO A 112 -2.90 -3.86 -17.78
N ASP A 113 -1.63 -3.71 -17.38
CA ASP A 113 -0.52 -3.68 -18.32
C ASP A 113 -0.52 -5.00 -19.09
N ALA A 114 -1.09 -4.94 -20.28
CA ALA A 114 -1.00 -5.95 -21.31
C ALA A 114 0.40 -5.85 -21.95
N SER A 115 1.45 -6.12 -21.17
CA SER A 115 2.77 -6.43 -21.71
C SER A 115 2.75 -7.83 -22.32
N SER A 116 2.11 -7.91 -23.48
CA SER A 116 2.59 -8.57 -24.69
C SER A 116 3.88 -9.37 -24.53
N PHE A 117 3.74 -10.63 -24.13
CA PHE A 117 4.66 -11.66 -24.59
C PHE A 117 4.64 -11.66 -26.14
N PRO A 118 5.79 -11.65 -26.83
CA PRO A 118 5.87 -11.52 -28.29
C PRO A 118 5.57 -12.83 -29.04
N SER A 119 4.56 -13.58 -28.60
CA SER A 119 4.04 -14.73 -29.35
C SER A 119 2.57 -14.96 -29.01
N GLY A 120 1.69 -14.58 -29.92
CA GLY A 120 0.25 -14.67 -29.78
C GLY A 120 -0.27 -16.10 -29.57
N GLY A 121 -1.40 -16.18 -28.85
CA GLY A 121 -2.13 -17.43 -28.70
C GLY A 121 -3.36 -17.29 -27.80
N LEU A 122 -4.42 -16.66 -28.33
CA LEU A 122 -5.84 -16.93 -28.03
C LEU A 122 -6.15 -17.57 -26.67
N ARG A 123 -5.92 -16.86 -25.56
CA ARG A 123 -6.56 -17.17 -24.28
C ARG A 123 -6.98 -15.88 -23.59
N VAL A 124 -8.29 -15.80 -23.33
CA VAL A 124 -8.91 -14.80 -22.47
C VAL A 124 -8.32 -14.97 -21.07
N THR A 125 -7.35 -14.14 -20.70
CA THR A 125 -6.83 -14.09 -19.32
C THR A 125 -7.70 -13.13 -18.50
N PHE A 126 -8.93 -13.57 -18.17
CA PHE A 126 -9.86 -12.83 -17.31
C PHE A 126 -9.98 -13.43 -15.89
N GLU A 127 -9.11 -14.37 -15.50
CA GLU A 127 -9.28 -15.10 -14.21
C GLU A 127 -8.02 -15.25 -13.34
N ALA A 128 -6.94 -14.49 -13.59
CA ALA A 128 -5.70 -14.68 -12.81
C ALA A 128 -5.03 -13.41 -12.30
N ARG A 129 -5.75 -12.29 -12.19
CA ARG A 129 -5.23 -11.09 -11.51
C ARG A 129 -6.34 -10.50 -10.66
N GLY A 130 -6.28 -10.74 -9.35
CA GLY A 130 -7.10 -10.01 -8.41
C GLY A 130 -6.80 -8.54 -8.57
N TYR A 131 -7.84 -7.74 -8.82
CA TYR A 131 -7.69 -6.29 -8.80
C TYR A 131 -7.37 -5.89 -7.36
N THR A 132 -6.16 -5.39 -7.14
CA THR A 132 -5.76 -4.82 -5.86
C THR A 132 -6.14 -3.36 -5.89
N ALA A 133 -7.32 -3.06 -5.36
CA ALA A 133 -7.73 -1.70 -5.02
C ALA A 133 -7.54 -1.53 -3.51
N TRP A 134 -6.91 -0.42 -3.12
CA TRP A 134 -6.76 -0.01 -1.72
C TRP A 134 -7.94 0.84 -1.27
#